data_AF-A0A2V9C9J4-F1
#
_entry.id   AF-A0A2V9C9J4-F1
#
_cell.length_a   1.000
_cell.length_b   1.000
_cell.length_c   1.000
_cell.angle_alpha   90.00
_cell.angle_beta   90.00
_cell.angle_gamma   90.00
#
_symmetry.space_group_name_H-M   'P 1'
#
loop_
_entity.id
_entity.type
_entity.pdbx_description
1 polymer ?
#
loop_
_entity_poly.entity_id
_entity_poly.type
_entity_poly.pdbx_seq_one_letter_code
_entity_poly.pdbx_strand_id
1 'polypeptide(L)' 'MFTATANLILPSTTTGSFPRPRWCDVSMWGRPLDTCMLDVRFREKFQDAMAVVLGDQERA' A
#
# COMPACT_ATOMS: atom_id res chain seq x y z
N MET A 1 38.85 0.23 -2.89
CA MET A 1 37.43 0.55 -3.17
C MET A 1 36.61 -0.72 -2.92
N PHE A 2 35.53 -0.66 -2.14
CA PHE A 2 34.71 -1.85 -1.87
C PHE A 2 33.86 -2.19 -3.10
N THR A 3 33.92 -3.44 -3.55
CA THR A 3 33.24 -3.95 -4.77
C THR A 3 32.22 -5.06 -4.47
N ALA A 4 31.84 -5.24 -3.20
CA ALA A 4 31.08 -6.40 -2.74
C ALA A 4 29.71 -6.57 -3.42
N THR A 5 29.08 -5.48 -3.84
CA THR A 5 27.79 -5.49 -4.55
C THR A 5 27.90 -5.01 -5.99
N ALA A 6 29.12 -5.00 -6.56
CA ALA A 6 29.33 -4.57 -7.93
C ALA A 6 28.51 -5.43 -8.90
N ASN A 7 27.81 -4.78 -9.84
CA ASN A 7 26.95 -5.41 -10.84
C ASN A 7 25.73 -6.17 -10.28
N LEU A 8 25.33 -5.92 -9.02
CA LEU A 8 24.09 -6.46 -8.46
C LEU A 8 22.98 -5.40 -8.44
N ILE A 9 21.76 -5.82 -8.75
CA ILE A 9 20.57 -5.02 -8.47
C ILE A 9 20.26 -5.19 -6.98
N LEU A 10 20.15 -4.08 -6.25
CA LEU A 10 19.83 -4.05 -4.83
C LEU A 10 18.39 -3.56 -4.66
N PRO A 11 17.38 -4.43 -4.77
CA PRO A 11 15.99 -4.01 -4.68
C PRO A 11 15.67 -3.44 -3.30
N SER A 12 14.97 -2.32 -3.26
CA SER A 12 14.43 -1.71 -2.05
C SER A 12 12.98 -2.12 -1.83
N THR A 13 12.60 -2.32 -0.57
CA THR A 13 11.22 -2.54 -0.17
C THR A 13 11.01 -2.01 1.24
N THR A 14 9.75 -1.82 1.63
CA THR A 14 9.35 -1.43 2.98
C THR A 14 8.42 -2.48 3.55
N THR A 15 8.64 -2.87 4.80
CA THR A 15 7.76 -3.79 5.51
C THR A 15 6.79 -3.01 6.37
N GLY A 16 5.49 -3.29 6.22
CA GLY A 16 4.47 -2.86 7.16
C GLY A 16 3.41 -1.96 6.55
N SER A 17 2.90 -1.06 7.38
CA SER A 17 1.73 -0.24 7.11
C SER A 17 2.11 1.20 6.75
N PHE A 18 1.27 1.85 5.95
CA PHE A 18 1.41 3.26 5.58
C PHE A 18 0.32 4.10 6.25
N PRO A 19 0.56 5.41 6.47
CA PRO A 19 -0.47 6.33 6.93
C PRO A 19 -1.67 6.29 5.99
N ARG A 20 -2.86 6.02 6.53
CA ARG A 20 -4.09 6.06 5.73
C ARG A 20 -4.44 7.51 5.36
N PRO A 21 -4.81 7.77 4.10
CA PRO A 21 -5.36 9.07 3.73
C PRO A 21 -6.54 9.45 4.62
N ARG A 22 -6.64 10.73 5.01
CA ARG A 22 -7.66 11.21 5.98
C ARG A 22 -9.10 10.89 5.55
N TRP A 23 -9.38 10.85 4.25
CA TRP A 23 -10.70 10.57 3.68
C TRP A 23 -11.06 9.07 3.64
N CYS A 24 -10.08 8.18 3.86
CA CYS A 24 -10.29 6.73 3.97
C CYS A 24 -10.73 6.39 5.40
N ASP A 25 -11.99 6.73 5.69
CA ASP A 25 -12.67 6.62 6.98
C ASP A 25 -13.32 5.25 7.23
N VAL A 26 -13.13 4.30 6.31
CA VAL A 26 -13.70 2.95 6.37
C VAL A 26 -12.68 1.96 6.93
N SER A 27 -13.18 0.90 7.56
CA SER A 27 -12.38 -0.20 8.10
C SER A 27 -13.10 -1.52 7.83
N MET A 28 -12.36 -2.61 7.96
CA MET A 28 -12.90 -3.95 7.80
C MET A 28 -13.77 -4.37 8.99
N TRP A 29 -13.59 -3.76 10.17
CA TRP A 29 -14.34 -4.07 11.39
C TRP A 29 -14.38 -5.57 11.72
N GLY A 30 -13.26 -6.27 11.50
CA GLY A 30 -13.14 -7.72 11.72
C GLY A 30 -13.78 -8.59 10.63
N ARG A 31 -14.40 -7.98 9.61
CA ARG A 31 -14.91 -8.71 8.45
C ARG A 31 -13.77 -9.10 7.50
N PRO A 32 -13.86 -10.24 6.82
CA PRO A 32 -12.96 -10.59 5.73
C PRO A 32 -12.92 -9.54 4.60
N LEU A 33 -11.78 -9.43 3.91
CA LEU A 33 -11.59 -8.42 2.85
C LEU A 33 -12.56 -8.63 1.69
N ASP A 34 -12.72 -9.85 1.21
CA ASP A 34 -13.68 -10.21 0.16
C ASP A 34 -15.11 -9.74 0.50
N THR A 35 -15.52 -9.90 1.75
CA THR A 35 -16.82 -9.46 2.26
C THR A 35 -16.90 -7.93 2.32
N CYS A 36 -15.83 -7.23 2.70
CA CYS A 36 -15.76 -5.78 2.66
C CYS A 36 -15.82 -5.24 1.23
N MET A 37 -15.18 -5.93 0.29
CA MET A 37 -15.17 -5.56 -1.13
C MET A 37 -16.54 -5.70 -1.78
N LEU A 38 -17.54 -6.34 -1.16
CA LEU A 38 -18.93 -6.30 -1.63
C LEU A 38 -19.59 -4.92 -1.43
N ASP A 39 -19.15 -4.15 -0.44
CA ASP A 39 -19.60 -2.77 -0.20
C ASP A 39 -18.88 -1.80 -1.13
N VAL A 40 -19.65 -1.08 -1.95
CA VAL A 40 -19.13 -0.11 -2.93
C VAL A 40 -18.32 0.98 -2.25
N ARG A 41 -18.79 1.52 -1.12
CA ARG A 41 -18.09 2.61 -0.40
C ARG A 41 -16.74 2.13 0.14
N PHE A 42 -16.68 0.91 0.66
CA PHE A 42 -15.42 0.34 1.13
C PHE A 42 -14.47 0.10 -0.06
N ARG A 43 -14.96 -0.56 -1.11
CA ARG A 43 -14.16 -0.93 -2.28
C ARG A 43 -13.51 0.28 -2.95
N GLU A 44 -14.29 1.32 -3.23
CA GLU A 44 -13.79 2.52 -3.91
C GLU A 44 -12.73 3.23 -3.05
N LYS A 45 -13.01 3.45 -1.76
CA LYS A 45 -12.04 4.11 -0.86
C LYS A 45 -10.78 3.28 -0.62
N PHE A 46 -10.90 1.96 -0.54
CA PHE A 46 -9.76 1.06 -0.36
C PHE A 46 -8.86 1.08 -1.60
N GLN A 47 -9.44 0.99 -2.80
CA GLN A 47 -8.70 1.03 -4.06
C GLN A 47 -8.02 2.38 -4.27
N ASP A 48 -8.71 3.48 -4.01
CA ASP A 48 -8.14 4.82 -4.11
C ASP A 48 -6.99 5.01 -3.11
N ALA A 49 -7.14 4.51 -1.87
CA ALA A 49 -6.08 4.65 -0.85
C ALA A 49 -4.84 3.83 -1.21
N MET A 50 -5.03 2.67 -1.84
CA MET A 50 -3.93 1.84 -2.34
C MET A 50 -3.19 2.52 -3.50
N ALA A 51 -3.91 3.18 -4.41
CA ALA A 51 -3.31 3.94 -5.51
C ALA A 51 -2.40 5.09 -4.99
N VAL A 52 -2.82 5.78 -3.92
CA VAL A 52 -1.98 6.81 -3.27
C VAL A 52 -0.68 6.22 -2.73
N VAL A 53 -0.75 5.11 -1.98
CA VAL A 53 0.45 4.48 -1.39
C VAL A 53 1.41 3.99 -2.46
N LEU A 54 0.90 3.39 -3.54
CA LEU A 54 1.72 2.96 -4.67
C LEU A 54 2.39 4.15 -5.36
N GLY A 55 1.64 5.23 -5.61
CA GLY A 55 2.20 6.44 -6.20
C GLY A 55 3.28 7.10 -5.34
N ASP A 56 3.13 7.07 -4.02
CA ASP A 56 4.15 7.57 -3.10
C ASP A 56 5.43 6.72 -3.15
N GLN A 57 5.30 5.38 -3.22
CA GLN A 57 6.45 4.47 -3.34
C GLN A 57 7.16 4.57 -4.70
N GLU A 58 6.42 4.78 -5.78
CA GLU A 58 7.00 4.97 -7.12
C GLU A 58 7.77 6.31 -7.23
N ARG A 59 7.40 7.31 -6.43
CA ARG A 59 8.04 8.63 -6.42
C ARG A 59 9.25 8.72 -5.48
N ALA A 60 9.25 7.94 -4.39
CA ALA A 60 10.28 7.97 -3.35
C ALA A 60 11.62 7.40 -3.84
#